data_AF-A0A414ZFY1-F1
#
_entry.id   AF-A0A414ZFY1-F1
#
_cell.length_a   1.000
_cell.length_b   1.000
_cell.length_c   1.000
_cell.angle_alpha   90.00
_cell.angle_beta   90.00
_cell.angle_gamma   90.00
#
_symmetry.space_group_name_H-M   'P 1'
#
loop_
_entity.id
_entity.type
_entity.pdbx_description
1 polymer ?
#
loop_
_entity_poly.entity_id
_entity_poly.type
_entity_poly.pdbx_seq_one_letter_code
_entity_poly.pdbx_strand_id
1 'polypeptide(L)'
;MENVEQEFLSVIREYERVIYKVCYLYTTPNATLNDLYQDVVLNLWRAYPKFRRECKVSTWIYRIALNTCISFIRKEKNIPEIVTLSQDSDRMEELDETQNMLKQLYRMINRLGQLEKSIILLYLEEKSYEEIAEITGLTITNIATKISRIKDKLRKMNKEE
;
A
#
# COMPACT_ATOMS: atom_id res chain seq x y z
N MET A 1 25.24 5.31 18.76
CA MET A 1 23.86 5.75 18.45
C MET A 1 23.81 6.52 17.15
N GLU A 2 24.70 7.50 16.95
CA GLU A 2 24.81 8.29 15.71
C GLU A 2 24.90 7.47 14.41
N ASN A 3 25.63 6.35 14.40
CA ASN A 3 25.80 5.53 13.19
C ASN A 3 24.49 4.81 12.75
N VAL A 4 23.74 4.26 13.70
CA VAL A 4 22.49 3.51 13.42
C VAL A 4 21.39 4.45 12.92
N GLU A 5 21.32 5.65 13.48
CA GLU A 5 20.38 6.68 13.04
C GLU A 5 20.68 7.12 11.60
N GLN A 6 21.94 7.40 11.27
CA GLN A 6 22.32 7.79 9.91
C GLN A 6 22.08 6.66 8.89
N GLU A 7 22.39 5.42 9.26
CA GLU A 7 22.11 4.25 8.41
C GLU A 7 20.61 4.08 8.16
N PHE A 8 19.79 4.22 9.21
CA PHE A 8 18.34 4.17 9.09
C PHE A 8 17.80 5.29 8.20
N LEU A 9 18.26 6.54 8.39
CA LEU A 9 17.83 7.67 7.56
C LEU A 9 18.19 7.47 6.08
N SER A 10 19.36 6.90 5.79
CA SER A 10 19.75 6.53 4.42
C SER A 10 18.78 5.51 3.83
N VAL A 11 18.42 4.47 4.58
CA VAL A 11 17.44 3.46 4.14
C VAL A 11 16.07 4.11 3.90
N ILE A 12 15.58 4.94 4.81
CA ILE A 12 14.27 5.60 4.62
C ILE A 12 14.27 6.49 3.37
N ARG A 13 15.34 7.25 3.11
CA ARG A 13 15.45 8.07 1.89
C ARG A 13 15.46 7.24 0.62
N GLU A 14 16.19 6.11 0.62
CA GLU A 14 16.25 5.21 -0.54
C GLU A 14 14.87 4.60 -0.87
N TYR A 15 14.10 4.25 0.16
CA TYR A 15 12.81 3.57 0.02
C TYR A 15 11.61 4.50 0.24
N GLU A 16 11.81 5.81 0.26
CA GLU A 16 10.77 6.80 0.55
C GLU A 16 9.57 6.64 -0.40
N ARG A 17 9.83 6.52 -1.71
CA ARG A 17 8.79 6.32 -2.71
C ARG A 17 7.96 5.06 -2.48
N VAL A 18 8.59 3.98 -2.02
CA VAL A 18 7.89 2.73 -1.70
C VAL A 18 6.95 2.94 -0.51
N ILE A 19 7.43 3.60 0.54
CA ILE A 19 6.64 3.91 1.74
C ILE A 19 5.45 4.80 1.34
N TYR A 20 5.67 5.85 0.56
CA TYR A 20 4.61 6.74 0.08
C TYR A 20 3.55 6.02 -0.75
N LYS A 21 3.94 5.18 -1.71
CA LYS A 21 2.99 4.41 -2.52
C LYS A 21 2.11 3.51 -1.66
N VAL A 22 2.70 2.84 -0.68
CA VAL A 22 1.95 2.01 0.27
C VAL A 22 0.97 2.87 1.07
N CYS A 23 1.43 3.96 1.69
CA CYS A 23 0.57 4.82 2.51
C CYS A 23 -0.57 5.46 1.68
N TYR A 24 -0.27 5.90 0.47
CA TYR A 24 -1.25 6.51 -0.44
C TYR A 24 -2.38 5.54 -0.79
N LEU A 25 -2.06 4.25 -1.02
CA LEU A 25 -3.06 3.22 -1.32
C LEU A 25 -4.09 3.01 -0.19
N TYR A 26 -3.72 3.33 1.05
CA TYR A 26 -4.57 3.17 2.23
C TYR A 26 -5.04 4.51 2.83
N THR A 27 -4.83 5.63 2.14
CA THR A 27 -5.33 6.93 2.62
C THR A 27 -6.86 6.94 2.64
N THR A 28 -7.43 7.44 3.73
CA THR A 28 -8.87 7.64 3.93
C THR A 28 -9.09 9.03 4.54
N PRO A 29 -10.34 9.54 4.62
CA PRO A 29 -10.62 10.80 5.31
C PRO A 29 -10.11 10.85 6.77
N ASN A 30 -10.07 9.71 7.48
CA ASN A 30 -9.55 9.66 8.87
C ASN A 30 -8.13 9.07 8.98
N ALA A 31 -7.52 8.68 7.87
CA ALA A 31 -6.15 8.17 7.78
C ALA A 31 -5.39 8.98 6.72
N THR A 32 -4.88 10.15 7.10
CA THR A 32 -4.16 10.98 6.12
C THR A 32 -2.85 10.32 5.69
N LEU A 33 -2.36 10.67 4.50
CA LEU A 33 -1.08 10.17 3.98
C LEU A 33 0.08 10.45 4.96
N ASN A 34 0.11 11.66 5.55
CA ASN A 34 1.17 12.08 6.45
C ASN A 34 1.12 11.29 7.77
N ASP A 35 -0.06 11.02 8.30
CA ASP A 35 -0.22 10.25 9.54
C ASP A 35 0.22 8.78 9.33
N LEU A 36 -0.25 8.16 8.24
CA LEU A 36 0.17 6.81 7.87
C LEU A 36 1.68 6.73 7.64
N TYR A 37 2.27 7.71 6.93
CA TYR A 37 3.70 7.75 6.69
C TYR A 37 4.49 7.85 8.00
N GLN A 38 4.08 8.73 8.92
CA GLN A 38 4.73 8.87 10.22
C GLN A 38 4.67 7.58 11.04
N ASP A 39 3.50 6.93 11.10
CA ASP A 39 3.33 5.65 11.80
C ASP A 39 4.20 4.54 11.18
N VAL A 40 4.28 4.49 9.85
CA VAL A 40 5.13 3.52 9.14
C VAL A 40 6.60 3.77 9.48
N VAL A 41 7.09 5.00 9.37
CA VAL A 41 8.50 5.34 9.68
C VAL A 41 8.82 5.05 11.16
N LEU A 42 7.90 5.35 12.08
CA LEU A 42 8.05 5.04 13.50
C LEU A 42 8.15 3.53 13.75
N ASN A 43 7.29 2.73 13.11
CA ASN A 43 7.35 1.28 13.23
C ASN A 43 8.60 0.69 12.58
N LEU A 44 9.06 1.25 11.46
CA LEU A 44 10.34 0.92 10.84
C LEU A 44 11.50 1.20 11.81
N TRP A 45 11.55 2.38 12.41
CA TRP A 45 12.58 2.76 13.39
C TRP A 45 12.63 1.80 14.58
N ARG A 46 11.46 1.49 15.17
CA ARG A 46 11.36 0.55 16.30
C ARG A 46 11.82 -0.87 15.94
N ALA A 47 11.60 -1.28 14.69
CA ALA A 47 11.97 -2.61 14.23
C ALA A 47 13.42 -2.70 13.70
N TYR A 48 14.01 -1.57 13.28
CA TYR A 48 15.31 -1.53 12.61
C TYR A 48 16.46 -2.19 13.39
N PRO A 49 16.62 -1.96 14.72
CA PRO A 49 17.69 -2.63 15.49
C PRO A 49 17.58 -4.16 15.52
N LYS A 50 16.39 -4.71 15.24
CA LYS A 50 16.12 -6.16 15.23
C LYS A 50 16.12 -6.74 13.81
N PHE A 51 16.36 -5.93 12.79
CA PHE A 51 16.33 -6.39 11.41
C PHE A 51 17.58 -7.23 11.09
N ARG A 52 17.39 -8.55 11.00
CA ARG A 52 18.47 -9.53 10.80
C ARG A 52 18.99 -9.66 9.36
N ARG A 53 18.44 -8.89 8.40
CA ARG A 53 18.83 -8.93 6.97
C ARG A 53 18.70 -10.30 6.29
N GLU A 54 17.80 -11.14 6.79
CA GLU A 54 17.47 -12.45 6.20
C GLU A 54 16.61 -12.33 4.93
N CYS A 55 16.13 -11.12 4.61
CA CYS A 55 15.40 -10.79 3.40
C CYS A 55 15.88 -9.44 2.85
N LYS A 56 15.47 -9.09 1.62
CA LYS A 56 15.77 -7.78 1.04
C LYS A 56 15.19 -6.67 1.93
N VAL A 57 15.89 -5.55 2.01
CA VAL A 57 15.43 -4.35 2.74
C VAL A 57 14.05 -3.91 2.24
N SER A 58 13.83 -3.94 0.92
CA SER A 58 12.52 -3.62 0.32
C SER A 58 11.40 -4.56 0.79
N THR A 59 11.63 -5.88 0.84
CA THR A 59 10.68 -6.86 1.37
C THR A 59 10.30 -6.52 2.81
N TRP A 60 11.29 -6.23 3.64
CA TRP A 60 11.08 -5.87 5.04
C TRP A 60 10.28 -4.56 5.19
N ILE A 61 10.60 -3.54 4.39
CA ILE A 61 9.87 -2.26 4.38
C ILE A 61 8.43 -2.46 3.94
N TYR A 62 8.19 -3.16 2.84
CA TYR A 62 6.83 -3.47 2.36
C TYR A 62 6.03 -4.18 3.45
N ARG A 63 6.62 -5.18 4.12
CA ARG A 63 5.93 -5.92 5.18
C ARG A 63 5.51 -5.00 6.32
N ILE A 64 6.40 -4.14 6.82
CA ILE A 64 6.06 -3.21 7.92
C ILE A 64 5.05 -2.15 7.47
N ALA A 65 5.25 -1.56 6.29
CA ALA A 65 4.38 -0.52 5.76
C ALA A 65 2.94 -1.04 5.54
N LEU A 66 2.79 -2.19 4.88
CA LEU A 66 1.50 -2.81 4.61
C LEU A 66 0.80 -3.23 5.91
N ASN A 67 1.52 -3.87 6.84
CA ASN A 67 0.93 -4.28 8.11
C ASN A 67 0.48 -3.08 8.94
N THR A 68 1.26 -1.99 8.95
CA THR A 68 0.91 -0.76 9.67
C THR A 68 -0.36 -0.14 9.09
N CYS A 69 -0.41 0.08 7.77
CA CYS A 69 -1.56 0.68 7.11
C CYS A 69 -2.82 -0.18 7.26
N ILE A 70 -2.73 -1.49 7.01
CA ILE A 70 -3.88 -2.41 7.14
C ILE A 70 -4.39 -2.46 8.59
N SER A 71 -3.47 -2.43 9.57
CA SER A 71 -3.84 -2.42 10.98
C SER A 71 -4.54 -1.13 11.39
N PHE A 72 -4.09 0.01 10.87
CA PHE A 72 -4.75 1.31 11.08
C PHE A 72 -6.19 1.25 10.56
N ILE A 73 -6.38 0.87 9.29
CA ILE A 73 -7.69 0.82 8.65
C ILE A 73 -8.66 -0.17 9.35
N ARG A 74 -8.14 -1.29 9.86
CA ARG A 74 -8.96 -2.23 10.64
C ARG A 74 -9.44 -1.66 11.96
N LYS A 75 -8.66 -0.78 12.60
CA LYS A 75 -9.05 -0.10 13.84
C LYS A 75 -10.04 1.03 13.56
N GLU A 76 -9.82 1.78 12.48
CA GLU A 76 -10.67 2.89 12.04
C GLU A 76 -12.11 2.46 11.73
N LYS A 77 -12.32 1.27 11.16
CA LYS A 77 -13.67 0.73 10.90
C LYS A 77 -14.58 0.62 12.14
N ASN A 78 -14.04 0.76 13.35
CA ASN A 78 -14.80 0.78 14.59
C ASN A 78 -15.19 2.19 15.07
N ILE A 79 -14.82 3.23 14.32
CA ILE A 79 -15.09 4.64 14.61
C ILE A 79 -16.17 5.11 13.63
N PRO A 80 -17.23 5.82 14.09
CA PRO A 80 -18.25 6.37 13.20
C PRO A 80 -17.62 7.27 12.13
N GLU A 81 -18.04 7.08 10.89
CA GLU A 81 -17.55 7.83 9.74
C GLU A 81 -17.89 9.32 9.90
N ILE A 82 -16.88 10.17 10.09
CA ILE A 82 -17.06 11.61 10.01
C ILE A 82 -17.15 11.93 8.52
N VAL A 83 -18.37 12.09 8.02
CA VAL A 83 -18.63 12.51 6.65
C VAL A 83 -18.27 13.99 6.56
N THR A 84 -17.01 14.28 6.24
CA THR A 84 -16.66 15.59 5.71
C THR A 84 -17.26 15.67 4.31
N LEU A 85 -18.16 16.64 4.09
CA LEU A 85 -18.62 17.02 2.76
C LEU A 85 -17.44 17.66 2.01
N SER A 86 -16.55 16.81 1.51
CA SER A 86 -15.54 17.23 0.55
C SER A 86 -16.29 17.57 -0.73
N GLN A 87 -16.38 18.86 -1.05
CA GLN A 87 -16.57 19.26 -2.43
C GLN A 87 -15.35 18.73 -3.19
N ASP A 88 -15.50 17.58 -3.84
CA ASP A 88 -14.68 17.26 -4.99
C ASP A 88 -14.97 18.37 -6.00
N SER A 89 -14.16 19.42 -5.93
CA SER A 89 -13.95 20.31 -7.04
C SER A 89 -13.35 19.44 -8.13
N ASP A 90 -14.21 18.80 -8.92
CA ASP A 90 -13.89 18.28 -10.25
C ASP A 90 -13.42 19.49 -11.08
N ARG A 91 -12.15 19.85 -10.88
CA ARG A 91 -11.41 20.55 -11.91
C ARG A 91 -11.30 19.56 -13.04
N MET A 92 -12.18 19.74 -14.01
CA MET A 92 -12.12 19.10 -15.31
C MET A 92 -10.85 19.61 -16.01
N GLU A 93 -9.69 19.13 -15.57
CA GLU A 93 -8.50 19.18 -16.39
C GLU A 93 -8.75 18.22 -17.57
N GLU A 94 -8.47 18.66 -18.79
CA GLU A 94 -8.41 17.79 -19.97
C GLU A 94 -7.28 16.79 -19.75
N LEU A 95 -7.61 15.72 -19.05
CA LEU A 95 -6.72 14.60 -18.81
C LEU A 95 -6.70 13.77 -20.08
N ASP A 96 -5.50 13.49 -20.57
CA ASP A 96 -5.29 12.53 -21.65
C ASP A 96 -5.96 11.18 -21.33
N GLU A 97 -6.35 10.43 -22.36
CA GLU A 97 -7.07 9.15 -22.23
C GLU A 97 -6.36 8.19 -21.26
N THR A 98 -5.02 8.18 -21.29
CA THR A 98 -4.17 7.40 -20.39
C THR A 98 -4.41 7.72 -18.91
N GLN A 99 -4.55 9.01 -18.57
CA GLN A 99 -4.75 9.46 -17.19
C GLN A 99 -6.15 9.11 -16.70
N ASN A 100 -7.15 9.16 -17.57
CA ASN A 100 -8.51 8.73 -17.23
C ASN A 100 -8.58 7.22 -16.97
N MET A 101 -7.91 6.40 -17.81
CA MET A 101 -7.79 4.96 -17.58
C MET A 101 -7.08 4.64 -16.25
N LEU A 102 -6.00 5.35 -15.93
CA LEU A 102 -5.29 5.20 -14.65
C LEU A 102 -6.20 5.55 -13.47
N LYS A 103 -6.92 6.67 -13.53
CA LYS A 103 -7.88 7.07 -12.49
C LYS A 103 -8.95 6.00 -12.26
N GLN A 104 -9.53 5.45 -13.34
CA GLN A 104 -10.50 4.36 -13.24
C GLN A 104 -9.90 3.11 -12.59
N LEU A 105 -8.69 2.70 -12.99
CA LEU A 105 -8.00 1.56 -12.37
C LEU A 105 -7.80 1.76 -10.87
N TYR A 106 -7.36 2.94 -10.43
CA TYR A 106 -7.19 3.24 -9.01
C TYR A 106 -8.52 3.26 -8.24
N ARG A 107 -9.60 3.76 -8.84
CA ARG A 107 -10.97 3.66 -8.26
C ARG A 107 -11.38 2.21 -8.05
N MET A 108 -11.16 1.35 -9.04
CA MET A 108 -11.48 -0.08 -8.94
C MET A 108 -10.61 -0.81 -7.90
N ILE A 109 -9.30 -0.54 -7.88
CA ILE A 109 -8.38 -1.06 -6.85
C ILE A 109 -8.87 -0.63 -5.46
N ASN A 110 -9.39 0.59 -5.31
CA ASN A 110 -9.89 1.07 -4.04
C ASN A 110 -11.11 0.33 -3.50
N ARG A 111 -11.89 -0.35 -4.36
CA ARG A 111 -13.01 -1.23 -3.99
C ARG A 111 -12.57 -2.65 -3.63
N LEU A 112 -11.29 -3.01 -3.80
CA LEU A 112 -10.76 -4.30 -3.39
C LEU A 112 -10.62 -4.41 -1.86
N GLY A 113 -10.62 -5.63 -1.35
CA GLY A 113 -10.31 -5.88 0.07
C GLY A 113 -8.86 -5.49 0.39
N GLN A 114 -8.57 -5.17 1.66
CA GLN A 114 -7.24 -4.65 2.06
C GLN A 114 -6.08 -5.59 1.66
N LEU A 115 -6.27 -6.90 1.82
CA LEU A 115 -5.28 -7.89 1.38
C LEU A 115 -5.15 -7.97 -0.14
N GLU A 116 -6.25 -7.83 -0.88
CA GLU A 116 -6.25 -7.82 -2.35
C GLU A 116 -5.50 -6.59 -2.87
N LYS A 117 -5.72 -5.42 -2.26
CA LYS A 117 -4.96 -4.18 -2.53
C LYS A 117 -3.45 -4.39 -2.34
N SER A 118 -3.03 -4.99 -1.23
CA SER A 118 -1.60 -5.26 -1.00
C SER A 118 -0.99 -6.17 -2.07
N ILE A 119 -1.71 -7.20 -2.50
CA ILE A 119 -1.19 -8.17 -3.48
C ILE A 119 -1.07 -7.51 -4.85
N ILE A 120 -2.08 -6.77 -5.28
CA ILE A 120 -2.04 -6.12 -6.60
C ILE A 120 -1.00 -4.99 -6.64
N LEU A 121 -0.81 -4.24 -5.55
CA LEU A 121 0.26 -3.24 -5.45
C LEU A 121 1.62 -3.89 -5.68
N LEU A 122 1.94 -4.95 -4.94
CA LEU A 122 3.24 -5.62 -5.06
C LEU A 122 3.44 -6.25 -6.44
N TYR A 123 2.36 -6.76 -7.06
CA TYR A 123 2.40 -7.25 -8.43
C TYR A 123 2.70 -6.14 -9.45
N LEU A 124 2.13 -4.94 -9.27
CA LEU A 124 2.41 -3.77 -10.11
C LEU A 124 3.82 -3.20 -9.87
N GLU A 125 4.39 -3.40 -8.68
CA GLU A 125 5.79 -3.11 -8.36
C GLU A 125 6.76 -4.23 -8.80
N GLU A 126 6.29 -5.11 -9.71
CA GLU A 126 7.05 -6.19 -10.35
C GLU A 126 7.68 -7.19 -9.37
N LYS A 127 7.10 -7.35 -8.18
CA LYS A 127 7.55 -8.36 -7.21
C LYS A 127 7.24 -9.76 -7.68
N SER A 128 8.20 -10.67 -7.48
CA SER A 128 7.99 -12.08 -7.78
C SER A 128 6.93 -12.68 -6.87
N TYR A 129 6.33 -13.81 -7.24
CA TYR A 129 5.31 -14.44 -6.40
C TYR A 129 5.88 -14.91 -5.06
N GLU A 130 7.16 -15.28 -5.03
CA GLU A 130 7.94 -15.58 -3.83
C GLU A 130 8.10 -14.35 -2.93
N GLU A 131 8.46 -13.20 -3.49
CA GLU A 131 8.58 -11.95 -2.74
C GLU A 131 7.22 -11.51 -2.19
N ILE A 132 6.14 -11.61 -2.98
CA ILE A 132 4.79 -11.28 -2.51
C ILE A 132 4.36 -12.23 -1.40
N ALA A 133 4.62 -13.53 -1.54
CA ALA A 133 4.35 -14.53 -0.52
C ALA A 133 5.12 -14.21 0.78
N GLU A 134 6.39 -13.88 0.67
CA GLU A 134 7.23 -13.48 1.80
C GLU A 134 6.71 -12.19 2.46
N ILE A 135 6.34 -11.16 1.69
CA ILE A 135 5.84 -9.89 2.23
C ILE A 135 4.50 -10.08 2.94
N THR A 136 3.58 -10.84 2.35
CA THR A 136 2.19 -10.99 2.83
C THR A 136 1.98 -12.13 3.83
N GLY A 137 2.95 -13.04 3.95
CA GLY A 137 2.85 -14.24 4.80
C GLY A 137 1.93 -15.34 4.23
N LEU A 138 1.61 -15.29 2.93
CA LEU A 138 0.80 -16.28 2.24
C LEU A 138 1.69 -17.29 1.49
N THR A 139 1.13 -18.44 1.11
CA THR A 139 1.84 -19.39 0.24
C THR A 139 1.88 -18.89 -1.21
N ILE A 140 2.93 -19.24 -1.95
CA ILE A 140 3.09 -18.88 -3.38
C ILE A 140 1.88 -19.32 -4.20
N THR A 141 1.35 -20.53 -3.97
CA THR A 141 0.14 -21.04 -4.63
C THR A 141 -1.09 -20.17 -4.34
N ASN A 142 -1.22 -19.67 -3.12
CA ASN A 142 -2.30 -18.77 -2.73
C ASN A 142 -2.14 -17.42 -3.44
N ILE A 143 -0.91 -16.88 -3.54
CA ILE A 143 -0.63 -15.65 -4.30
C ILE A 143 -1.04 -15.79 -5.76
N ALA A 144 -0.61 -16.85 -6.46
CA ALA A 144 -0.95 -17.07 -7.86
C ALA A 144 -2.48 -17.11 -8.07
N THR A 145 -3.18 -17.85 -7.20
CA THR A 145 -4.64 -17.96 -7.25
C THR A 145 -5.33 -16.62 -6.96
N LYS A 146 -4.85 -15.86 -5.96
CA LYS A 146 -5.40 -14.55 -5.60
C LYS A 146 -5.18 -13.53 -6.70
N ILE A 147 -3.99 -13.46 -7.31
CA ILE A 147 -3.71 -12.54 -8.42
C ILE A 147 -4.68 -12.80 -9.58
N SER A 148 -4.87 -14.06 -9.96
CA SER A 148 -5.83 -14.43 -11.01
C SER A 148 -7.25 -13.93 -10.69
N ARG A 149 -7.74 -14.22 -9.46
CA ARG A 149 -9.06 -13.78 -9.01
C ARG A 149 -9.20 -12.26 -8.92
N ILE A 150 -8.16 -11.55 -8.50
CA ILE A 150 -8.16 -10.08 -8.43
C ILE A 150 -8.26 -9.50 -9.84
N LYS A 151 -7.49 -10.03 -10.81
CA LYS A 151 -7.57 -9.61 -12.21
C LYS A 151 -8.96 -9.84 -12.79
N ASP A 152 -9.58 -11.00 -12.51
CA ASP A 152 -10.94 -11.29 -12.95
C ASP A 152 -11.97 -10.35 -12.31
N LYS A 153 -11.82 -10.04 -11.02
CA LYS A 153 -12.67 -9.09 -10.30
C LYS A 153 -12.58 -7.69 -10.90
N LEU A 154 -11.37 -7.21 -11.18
CA LEU A 154 -11.14 -5.93 -11.86
C LEU A 154 -11.76 -5.92 -13.27
N ARG A 155 -11.57 -6.99 -14.05
CA ARG A 155 -12.18 -7.11 -15.39
C ARG A 155 -13.70 -7.07 -15.36
N LYS A 156 -14.35 -7.64 -14.33
CA LYS A 156 -15.80 -7.59 -14.17
C LYS A 156 -16.26 -6.17 -13.84
N MET A 157 -15.60 -5.49 -12.89
CA MET A 157 -15.90 -4.10 -12.55
C MET A 157 -15.81 -3.17 -13.77
N ASN A 158 -14.80 -3.37 -14.63
CA ASN A 158 -14.63 -2.57 -15.85
C ASN A 158 -15.69 -2.84 -16.94
N LYS A 159 -16.49 -3.91 -16.82
CA LYS A 159 -17.60 -4.21 -17.76
C LYS A 159 -18.95 -3.72 -17.25
N GLU A 160 -19.02 -3.40 -15.96
CA GLU A 160 -20.24 -2.95 -15.27
C GLU A 160 -20.34 -1.41 -15.21
N GLU A 161 -19.24 -0.70 -15.48
CA GLU A 161 -19.16 0.75 -15.72
C GLU A 161 -19.32 1.07 -17.21
#